data_AF-A0A2N1QPQ9-F1
#
_entry.id   AF-A0A2N1QPQ9-F1
#
_cell.length_a   1.000
_cell.length_b   1.000
_cell.length_c   1.000
_cell.angle_alpha   90.00
_cell.angle_beta   90.00
_cell.angle_gamma   90.00
#
_symmetry.space_group_name_H-M   'P 1'
#
loop_
_entity.id
_entity.type
_entity.pdbx_description
1 polymer ?
#
loop_
_entity_poly.entity_id
_entity_poly.type
_entity_poly.pdbx_seq_one_letter_code
_entity_poly.pdbx_strand_id
1 'polypeptide(L)'
;FLLFDPFLGFVDKSGAFAALGELLKPYMETSGKLGFSIFSSLVGIFGISGAAVAQAIMIDKLFRTLAEAMNISMYLWALIILVGHQLTSFAYPGADMIGEMGLAQSSDLKSMLKVGYAIIAASMVLVVAMTYIL
;
A
#
# COMPACT_ATOMS: atom_id res chain seq x y z
N PHE A 1 10.81 12.28 -9.51
CA PHE A 1 11.85 11.33 -9.06
C PHE A 1 13.04 12.02 -8.40
N LEU A 2 13.76 12.94 -9.05
CA LEU A 2 14.97 13.60 -8.48
C LEU A 2 14.78 14.29 -7.10
N LEU A 3 13.62 14.89 -6.85
CA LEU A 3 13.31 15.54 -5.56
C LEU A 3 12.58 14.62 -4.57
N PHE A 4 12.18 13.43 -5.01
CA PHE A 4 11.36 12.53 -4.18
C PHE A 4 12.22 11.84 -3.11
N ASP A 5 13.41 11.37 -3.49
CA ASP A 5 14.37 10.78 -2.53
C ASP A 5 14.81 11.76 -1.43
N PRO A 6 15.24 13.00 -1.72
CA PRO A 6 15.59 13.95 -0.66
C PRO A 6 14.37 14.37 0.17
N PHE A 7 13.17 14.43 -0.41
CA PHE A 7 11.93 14.69 0.34
C PHE A 7 11.57 13.53 1.28
N LEU A 8 11.60 12.28 0.80
CA LEU A 8 11.42 11.10 1.64
C LEU A 8 12.48 11.06 2.73
N GLY A 9 13.73 11.38 2.42
CA GLY A 9 14.81 11.49 3.39
C GLY A 9 14.58 12.60 4.42
N PHE A 10 13.95 13.72 4.04
CA PHE A 10 13.57 14.79 4.97
C PHE A 10 12.45 14.36 5.92
N VAL A 11 11.39 13.71 5.42
CA VAL A 11 10.27 13.22 6.23
C VAL A 11 10.69 12.07 7.15
N ASP A 12 11.62 11.23 6.69
CA ASP A 12 12.23 10.18 7.51
C ASP A 12 13.06 10.79 8.66
N LYS A 13 13.93 11.77 8.35
CA LYS A 13 14.73 12.50 9.34
C LYS A 13 13.92 13.36 10.30
N SER A 14 12.73 13.81 9.92
CA SER A 14 11.83 14.55 10.82
C SER A 14 11.17 13.64 11.86
N GLY A 15 11.30 12.31 11.73
CA GLY A 15 10.68 11.34 12.63
C GLY A 15 9.17 11.18 12.41
N ALA A 16 8.59 11.81 11.40
CA ALA A 16 7.16 11.76 11.15
C ALA A 16 6.67 10.33 10.85
N PHE A 17 7.44 9.56 10.08
CA PHE A 17 7.12 8.15 9.80
C PHE A 17 7.25 7.27 11.04
N ALA A 18 8.25 7.50 11.88
CA ALA A 18 8.41 6.79 13.15
C ALA A 18 7.25 7.09 14.11
N ALA A 19 6.86 8.36 14.26
CA ALA A 19 5.74 8.78 15.09
C ALA A 19 4.39 8.19 14.60
N LEU A 20 4.18 8.15 13.28
CA LEU A 20 3.03 7.47 12.68
C LEU A 20 3.02 5.97 13.02
N GLY A 21 4.16 5.30 12.90
CA GLY A 21 4.32 3.90 13.29
C GLY A 21 3.99 3.66 14.77
N GLU A 22 4.46 4.53 15.68
CA GLU A 22 4.16 4.44 17.12
C GLU A 22 2.68 4.63 17.44
N LEU A 23 2.01 5.57 16.77
CA LEU A 23 0.57 5.78 16.94
C LEU A 23 -0.25 4.57 16.50
N LEU A 24 0.23 3.85 15.49
CA LEU A 24 -0.45 2.69 14.90
C LEU A 24 -0.12 1.37 15.62
N LYS A 25 1.03 1.30 16.29
CA LYS A 25 1.52 0.15 17.05
C LYS A 25 0.49 -0.48 18.00
N PRO A 26 -0.22 0.25 18.90
CA PRO A 26 -1.17 -0.37 19.84
C PRO A 26 -2.37 -1.03 19.12
N TYR A 27 -2.79 -0.48 17.98
CA TYR A 27 -3.86 -1.05 17.17
C TYR A 27 -3.41 -2.35 16.49
N MET A 28 -2.15 -2.41 16.08
CA MET A 28 -1.55 -3.56 15.38
C MET A 28 -1.19 -4.69 16.34
N GLU A 29 -0.72 -4.38 17.56
CA GLU A 29 -0.52 -5.35 18.64
C GLU A 29 -1.83 -6.01 19.08
N THR A 30 -2.95 -5.27 19.11
CA THR A 30 -4.27 -5.79 19.50
C THR A 30 -4.89 -6.69 18.41
N SER A 31 -4.66 -6.36 17.14
CA SER A 31 -5.29 -7.02 15.99
C SER A 31 -4.46 -8.16 15.38
N GLY A 32 -3.22 -8.34 15.85
CA GLY A 32 -2.34 -9.44 15.48
C GLY A 32 -1.93 -9.44 14.01
N LYS A 33 -1.45 -10.59 13.54
CA LYS A 33 -0.91 -10.76 12.18
C LYS A 33 -1.90 -10.36 11.08
N LEU A 34 -3.16 -10.74 11.24
CA LEU A 34 -4.22 -10.43 10.29
C LEU A 34 -4.51 -8.92 10.23
N GLY A 35 -4.64 -8.29 11.40
CA GLY A 35 -4.86 -6.86 11.49
C GLY A 35 -3.72 -6.06 10.87
N PHE A 36 -2.48 -6.46 11.16
CA PHE A 36 -1.28 -5.90 10.54
C PHE A 36 -1.35 -5.97 9.01
N SER A 37 -1.57 -7.17 8.45
CA SER A 37 -1.58 -7.37 6.99
C SER A 37 -2.65 -6.53 6.31
N ILE A 38 -3.88 -6.54 6.84
CA ILE A 38 -4.99 -5.78 6.26
C ILE A 38 -4.71 -4.28 6.36
N PHE A 39 -4.30 -3.79 7.53
CA PHE A 39 -4.11 -2.37 7.77
C PHE A 39 -2.96 -1.81 6.93
N SER A 40 -1.80 -2.47 6.92
CA SER A 40 -0.65 -2.06 6.12
C SER A 40 -0.94 -2.09 4.62
N SER A 41 -1.67 -3.10 4.12
CA SER A 41 -2.13 -3.12 2.73
C SER A 41 -3.09 -1.96 2.43
N LEU A 42 -4.08 -1.67 3.28
CA LEU A 42 -5.02 -0.56 3.05
C LEU A 42 -4.32 0.80 3.06
N VAL A 43 -3.38 1.03 3.96
CA VAL A 43 -2.56 2.26 3.98
C VAL A 43 -1.72 2.37 2.70
N GLY A 44 -1.18 1.25 2.20
CA GLY A 44 -0.49 1.24 0.91
C GLY A 44 -1.42 1.62 -0.24
N ILE A 45 -2.57 0.96 -0.35
CA ILE A 45 -3.53 1.15 -1.45
C ILE A 45 -4.11 2.57 -1.47
N PHE A 46 -4.53 3.09 -0.32
CA PHE A 46 -5.31 4.33 -0.24
C PHE A 46 -4.57 5.53 0.35
N GLY A 47 -3.57 5.29 1.20
CA GLY A 47 -2.92 6.32 2.01
C GLY A 47 -1.74 7.00 1.33
N ILE A 48 -1.07 6.33 0.38
CA ILE A 48 0.10 6.85 -0.32
C ILE A 48 -0.21 6.89 -1.80
N SER A 49 -0.25 8.08 -2.40
CA SER A 49 -0.42 8.26 -3.84
C SER A 49 0.87 8.80 -4.44
N GLY A 50 1.45 8.10 -5.40
CA GLY A 50 2.70 8.48 -6.04
C GLY A 50 3.18 7.47 -7.07
N ALA A 51 4.47 7.57 -7.43
CA ALA A 51 5.09 6.56 -8.28
C ALA A 51 5.23 5.24 -7.52
N ALA A 52 4.95 4.13 -8.21
CA ALA A 52 4.97 2.76 -7.68
C ALA A 52 6.22 2.48 -6.82
N VAL A 53 7.42 2.77 -7.33
CA VAL A 53 8.68 2.54 -6.60
C VAL A 53 8.77 3.36 -5.30
N ALA A 54 8.31 4.61 -5.34
CA ALA A 54 8.40 5.51 -4.19
C ALA A 54 7.40 5.12 -3.09
N GLN A 55 6.20 4.68 -3.47
CA GLN A 55 5.23 4.10 -2.56
C GLN A 55 5.78 2.86 -1.86
N ALA A 56 6.39 1.95 -2.60
CA ALA A 56 6.98 0.73 -2.02
C ALA A 56 8.04 1.05 -0.95
N ILE A 57 8.94 2.00 -1.23
CA ILE A 57 9.97 2.44 -0.27
C ILE A 57 9.33 3.08 0.97
N MET A 58 8.28 3.88 0.78
CA MET A 58 7.60 4.57 1.88
C MET A 58 6.84 3.60 2.78
N ILE A 59 6.14 2.61 2.21
CA ILE A 59 5.49 1.52 2.96
C ILE A 59 6.53 0.73 3.75
N ASP A 60 7.67 0.39 3.14
CA ASP A 60 8.75 -0.33 3.81
C ASP A 60 9.28 0.46 5.02
N LYS A 61 9.63 1.73 4.83
CA LYS A 61 10.11 2.59 5.93
C LYS A 61 9.11 2.76 7.08
N LEU A 62 7.81 2.84 6.76
CA LEU A 62 6.76 3.04 7.74
C LEU A 62 6.52 1.82 8.62
N PHE A 63 6.54 0.63 8.04
CA PHE A 63 5.98 -0.57 8.68
C PHE A 63 6.98 -1.70 8.88
N ARG A 64 8.18 -1.65 8.27
CA ARG A 64 9.14 -2.75 8.35
C ARG A 64 9.56 -3.11 9.76
N THR A 65 9.89 -2.13 10.60
CA THR A 65 10.25 -2.39 12.01
C THR A 65 9.12 -3.08 12.77
N LEU A 66 7.87 -2.75 12.44
CA LEU A 66 6.70 -3.37 13.05
C LEU A 66 6.43 -4.77 12.49
N ALA A 67 6.63 -4.97 11.18
CA ALA A 67 6.57 -6.29 10.54
C ALA A 67 7.59 -7.26 11.15
N GLU A 68 8.82 -6.80 11.37
CA GLU A 68 9.91 -7.54 12.00
C GLU A 68 9.57 -7.85 13.47
N ALA A 69 9.06 -6.88 14.23
CA ALA A 69 8.64 -7.08 15.62
C ALA A 69 7.53 -8.13 15.76
N MET A 70 6.63 -8.22 14.77
CA MET A 70 5.53 -9.18 14.74
C MET A 70 5.91 -10.53 14.10
N ASN A 71 7.19 -10.74 13.75
CA ASN A 71 7.68 -11.94 13.07
C ASN A 71 6.89 -12.27 11.78
N ILE A 72 6.55 -11.25 11.00
CA ILE A 72 5.90 -11.41 9.69
C ILE A 72 6.91 -12.05 8.73
N SER A 73 6.48 -13.11 8.03
CA SER A 73 7.28 -13.73 6.97
C SER A 73 7.63 -12.72 5.88
N MET A 74 8.89 -12.70 5.43
CA MET A 74 9.33 -11.79 4.37
C MET A 74 8.55 -11.97 3.06
N TYR A 75 8.04 -13.18 2.80
CA TYR A 75 7.16 -13.45 1.66
C TYR A 75 5.82 -12.74 1.79
N LEU A 76 5.23 -12.74 2.99
CA LEU A 76 3.99 -12.02 3.27
C LEU A 76 4.21 -10.50 3.23
N TRP A 77 5.36 -10.04 3.74
CA TRP A 77 5.73 -8.63 3.68
C TRP A 77 5.89 -8.12 2.25
N ALA A 78 6.61 -8.87 1.41
CA ALA A 78 6.77 -8.55 0.00
C ALA A 78 5.42 -8.49 -0.74
N LEU A 79 4.50 -9.41 -0.41
CA LEU A 79 3.15 -9.40 -0.97
C LEU A 79 2.36 -8.15 -0.55
N ILE A 80 2.43 -7.76 0.73
CA ILE A 80 1.77 -6.55 1.25
C ILE A 80 2.29 -5.30 0.53
N ILE A 81 3.60 -5.16 0.35
CA ILE A 81 4.20 -4.05 -0.39
C ILE A 81 3.74 -4.08 -1.87
N LEU A 82 3.73 -5.25 -2.49
CA LEU A 82 3.33 -5.41 -3.88
C LEU A 82 1.88 -4.96 -4.11
N VAL A 83 0.97 -5.42 -3.25
CA VAL A 83 -0.45 -5.04 -3.25
C VAL A 83 -0.60 -3.55 -2.96
N GLY A 84 0.12 -3.02 -1.98
CA GLY A 84 0.05 -1.62 -1.56
C GLY A 84 0.41 -0.64 -2.67
N HIS A 85 1.54 -0.84 -3.36
CA HIS A 85 2.02 0.15 -4.33
C HIS A 85 1.32 0.09 -5.71
N GLN A 86 0.84 -1.08 -6.17
CA GLN A 86 0.25 -1.20 -7.51
C GLN A 86 -1.24 -0.92 -7.56
N LEU A 87 -1.96 -1.17 -6.46
CA LEU A 87 -3.42 -1.06 -6.47
C LEU A 87 -3.92 0.38 -6.28
N THR A 88 -3.06 1.31 -5.86
CA THR A 88 -3.42 2.74 -5.80
C THR A 88 -3.89 3.26 -7.17
N SER A 89 -3.27 2.81 -8.27
CA SER A 89 -3.66 3.19 -9.65
C SER A 89 -5.06 2.68 -10.04
N PHE A 90 -5.61 1.71 -9.30
CA PHE A 90 -6.98 1.20 -9.49
C PHE A 90 -8.00 1.83 -8.53
N ALA A 91 -7.55 2.40 -7.41
CA ALA A 91 -8.40 3.03 -6.40
C ALA A 91 -8.85 4.44 -6.80
N TYR A 92 -7.96 5.19 -7.47
CA TYR A 92 -8.18 6.58 -7.85
C TYR A 92 -7.93 6.79 -9.35
N PRO A 93 -8.66 7.72 -10.00
CA PRO A 93 -8.48 8.02 -11.41
C PRO A 93 -7.17 8.80 -11.63
N GLY A 94 -6.07 8.06 -11.73
CA GLY A 94 -4.73 8.58 -11.97
C GLY A 94 -4.33 8.58 -13.45
N ALA A 95 -3.07 8.96 -13.72
CA ALA A 95 -2.51 9.00 -15.08
C ALA A 95 -2.59 7.64 -15.78
N ASP A 96 -2.38 6.53 -15.07
CA ASP A 96 -2.43 5.18 -15.63
C ASP A 96 -3.86 4.83 -16.12
N MET A 97 -4.87 5.07 -15.28
CA MET A 97 -6.26 4.79 -15.65
C MET A 97 -6.73 5.66 -16.81
N ILE A 98 -6.41 6.96 -16.79
CA ILE A 98 -6.79 7.89 -17.86
C ILE A 98 -6.01 7.61 -19.15
N GLY A 99 -4.73 7.21 -19.05
CA GLY A 99 -3.90 6.85 -20.18
C GLY A 99 -4.47 5.67 -20.96
N GLU A 100 -4.80 4.58 -20.26
CA GLU A 100 -5.39 3.38 -20.87
C GLU A 100 -6.80 3.65 -21.42
N MET A 101 -7.61 4.46 -20.71
CA MET A 101 -8.92 4.90 -21.22
C MET A 101 -8.80 5.72 -22.51
N GLY A 102 -7.77 6.56 -22.62
CA GLY A 102 -7.48 7.33 -23.83
C GLY A 102 -7.14 6.44 -25.02
N LEU A 103 -6.32 5.40 -24.81
CA LEU A 103 -6.01 4.40 -25.83
C LEU A 103 -7.25 3.60 -26.25
N ALA A 104 -8.12 3.28 -25.30
CA ALA A 104 -9.38 2.58 -25.54
C ALA A 104 -10.50 3.49 -26.11
N GLN A 105 -10.24 4.79 -26.30
CA GLN A 105 -11.24 5.79 -26.69
C GLN A 105 -12.51 5.75 -25.81
N SER A 106 -12.34 5.49 -24.51
CA SER A 106 -13.43 5.35 -23.56
C SER A 106 -13.51 6.55 -22.62
N SER A 107 -14.73 7.01 -22.35
CA SER A 107 -15.02 8.04 -21.35
C SER A 107 -15.70 7.47 -20.10
N ASP A 108 -15.90 6.15 -20.03
CA ASP A 108 -16.62 5.51 -18.93
C ASP A 108 -15.73 5.25 -17.71
N LEU A 109 -15.48 6.33 -16.97
CA LEU A 109 -14.69 6.28 -15.74
C LEU A 109 -15.39 5.47 -14.64
N LYS A 110 -16.73 5.45 -14.62
CA LYS A 110 -17.48 4.74 -13.57
C LYS A 110 -17.28 3.24 -13.68
N SER A 111 -17.31 2.68 -14.89
CA SER A 111 -17.06 1.25 -15.09
C SER A 111 -15.62 0.88 -14.78
N MET A 112 -14.65 1.74 -15.10
CA MET A 112 -13.24 1.52 -14.74
C MET A 112 -13.04 1.49 -13.22
N LEU A 113 -13.64 2.42 -12.47
CA LEU A 113 -13.56 2.41 -11.02
C LEU A 113 -14.23 1.19 -10.39
N LYS A 114 -15.39 0.74 -10.91
CA LYS A 114 -16.05 -0.49 -10.42
C LYS A 114 -15.14 -1.71 -10.57
N VAL A 115 -14.47 -1.85 -11.71
CA VAL A 115 -13.50 -2.93 -11.93
C VAL A 115 -12.28 -2.77 -11.02
N GLY A 116 -11.77 -1.53 -10.87
CA GLY A 116 -10.66 -1.25 -9.95
C GLY A 116 -10.95 -1.66 -8.51
N TYR A 117 -12.13 -1.31 -7.97
CA TYR A 117 -12.54 -1.73 -6.64
C TYR A 117 -12.77 -3.25 -6.53
N ALA A 118 -13.25 -3.91 -7.58
CA ALA A 118 -13.37 -5.36 -7.61
C ALA A 118 -11.99 -6.06 -7.55
N ILE A 119 -10.99 -5.52 -8.26
CA ILE A 119 -9.60 -6.01 -8.21
C ILE A 119 -9.03 -5.81 -6.81
N ILE A 120 -9.21 -4.62 -6.22
CA ILE A 120 -8.76 -4.33 -4.84
C ILE A 120 -9.37 -5.34 -3.86
N ALA A 121 -10.68 -5.60 -3.95
CA ALA A 121 -11.34 -6.57 -3.08
C ALA A 121 -10.75 -7.98 -3.25
N ALA A 122 -10.53 -8.43 -4.49
CA ALA A 122 -9.92 -9.73 -4.76
C ALA A 122 -8.48 -9.83 -4.22
N SER A 123 -7.68 -8.79 -4.39
CA SER A 123 -6.32 -8.72 -3.86
C SER A 123 -6.30 -8.72 -2.32
N MET A 124 -7.24 -8.04 -1.67
CA MET A 124 -7.36 -8.08 -0.21
C MET A 124 -7.73 -9.47 0.31
N VAL A 125 -8.61 -10.20 -0.39
CA VAL A 125 -8.91 -11.60 -0.07
C VAL A 125 -7.65 -12.46 -0.17
N LEU A 126 -6.80 -12.22 -1.18
CA LEU A 126 -5.53 -12.90 -1.33
C LEU A 126 -4.56 -12.59 -0.19
N VAL A 127 -4.44 -11.32 0.25
CA VAL A 127 -3.61 -10.95 1.41
C VAL A 127 -4.10 -11.67 2.67
N VAL A 128 -5.41 -11.71 2.89
CA VAL A 128 -6.01 -12.41 4.04
C VAL A 128 -5.69 -13.91 3.98
N ALA A 129 -5.92 -14.56 2.84
CA ALA A 129 -5.62 -15.98 2.67
C ALA A 129 -4.14 -16.28 2.92
N MET A 130 -3.23 -15.49 2.32
CA MET A 130 -1.79 -15.67 2.48
C MET A 130 -1.31 -15.40 3.90
N THR A 131 -2.02 -14.57 4.67
CA THR A 131 -1.70 -14.32 6.09
C THR A 131 -1.90 -15.56 6.98
N TYR A 132 -2.78 -16.49 6.58
CA TYR A 132 -2.96 -17.76 7.29
C TYR A 132 -1.99 -18.86 6.83
N ILE A 133 -1.49 -18.76 5.60
CA ILE A 133 -0.60 -19.77 5.00
C ILE A 133 0.86 -19.50 5.36
N LEU A 134 1.28 -18.24 5.22
CA LEU A 134 2.61 -17.73 5.57
C LEU A 134 2.57 -17.14 6.97
#